data_AF-A0A0Q4RAK1-F1
#
_entry.id   AF-A0A0Q4RAK1-F1
#
_cell.length_a   1.000
_cell.length_b   1.000
_cell.length_c   1.000
_cell.angle_alpha   90.00
_cell.angle_beta   90.00
_cell.angle_gamma   90.00
#
_symmetry.space_group_name_H-M   'P 1'
#
loop_
_entity.id
_entity.type
_entity.pdbx_description
1 polymer ?
#
loop_
_entity_poly.entity_id
_entity_poly.type
_entity_poly.pdbx_seq_one_letter_code
_entity_poly.pdbx_strand_id
1 'polypeptide(L)'
;MTELTRELETVLAAVRAGHDVVPFMGRLLSSAETRLAPLPDDMMILLSASPDFQPLDPGASPTWFQVAAEEDRSAELVVYRARTDDRHYVVAPSSP
;
A
#
# COMPACT_ATOMS: atom_id res chain seq x y z
N MET A 1 11.40 8.91 -17.23
CA MET A 1 10.97 8.49 -15.89
C MET A 1 10.59 9.73 -15.11
N THR A 2 9.34 9.85 -14.66
CA THR A 2 8.88 11.02 -13.90
C THR A 2 9.39 10.96 -12.47
N GLU A 3 9.36 12.08 -11.74
CA GLU A 3 9.73 12.12 -10.32
C GLU A 3 8.85 11.20 -9.48
N LEU A 4 7.54 11.18 -9.77
CA LEU A 4 6.58 10.28 -9.15
C LEU A 4 6.95 8.80 -9.37
N THR A 5 7.28 8.38 -10.60
CA THR A 5 7.67 7.00 -10.86
C THR A 5 8.89 6.60 -10.03
N ARG A 6 9.90 7.47 -9.95
CA ARG A 6 11.11 7.22 -9.16
C ARG A 6 10.81 7.12 -7.65
N GLU A 7 9.94 7.99 -7.16
CA GLU A 7 9.49 7.98 -5.76
C GLU A 7 8.80 6.66 -5.42
N LEU A 8 7.80 6.27 -6.23
CA LEU A 8 7.07 5.01 -6.02
C LEU A 8 7.99 3.78 -6.13
N GLU A 9 8.94 3.75 -7.06
CA GLU A 9 9.92 2.66 -7.16
C GLU A 9 10.82 2.56 -5.93
N THR A 10 11.27 3.71 -5.40
CA THR A 10 12.09 3.78 -4.18
C THR A 10 11.32 3.26 -2.97
N VAL A 11 10.08 3.69 -2.82
CA VAL A 11 9.20 3.27 -1.73
C VAL A 11 8.88 1.78 -1.83
N LEU A 12 8.55 1.28 -3.03
CA LEU A 12 8.30 -0.13 -3.26
C LEU A 12 9.53 -1.00 -2.93
N ALA A 13 10.73 -0.54 -3.28
CA ALA A 13 11.97 -1.21 -2.91
C ALA A 13 12.15 -1.27 -1.38
N ALA A 14 11.84 -0.19 -0.66
CA ALA A 14 11.89 -0.16 0.81
C ALA A 14 10.87 -1.11 1.45
N VAL A 15 9.63 -1.15 0.93
CA VAL A 15 8.60 -2.10 1.37
C VAL A 15 9.07 -3.54 1.16
N ARG A 16 9.68 -3.86 0.02
CA ARG A 16 10.22 -5.20 -0.27
C ARG A 16 11.40 -5.56 0.63
N ALA A 17 12.29 -4.62 0.91
CA ALA A 17 13.48 -4.85 1.73
C ALA A 17 13.15 -4.97 3.23
N GLY A 18 12.11 -4.30 3.71
CA GLY A 18 11.69 -4.35 5.12
C GLY A 18 10.92 -5.62 5.51
N HIS A 19 10.57 -6.49 4.56
CA HIS A 19 9.66 -7.62 4.75
C HIS A 19 10.29 -8.96 4.35
N ASP A 20 11.23 -9.43 5.17
CA ASP A 20 11.73 -10.83 5.18
C ASP A 20 10.74 -11.80 5.88
N VAL A 21 9.50 -11.35 6.12
CA VAL A 21 8.37 -12.12 6.69
C VAL A 21 7.25 -12.25 5.66
N VAL A 22 7.59 -12.92 4.58
CA VAL A 22 6.73 -13.28 3.45
C VAL A 22 5.63 -14.34 3.72
N PRO A 23 5.44 -15.04 4.86
CA PRO A 23 4.46 -16.13 4.88
C PRO A 23 3.01 -15.72 4.55
N PHE A 24 2.61 -14.46 4.82
CA PHE A 24 1.24 -14.02 4.61
C PHE A 24 1.03 -13.35 3.24
N MET A 25 1.89 -12.41 2.83
CA MET A 25 1.83 -11.82 1.48
C MET A 25 2.25 -12.80 0.37
N GLY A 26 3.17 -13.73 0.64
CA GLY A 26 3.60 -14.75 -0.33
C GLY A 26 2.51 -15.74 -0.72
N ARG A 27 1.38 -15.78 0.00
CA ARG A 27 0.19 -16.55 -0.40
C ARG A 27 -0.74 -15.77 -1.33
N LEU A 28 -0.63 -14.44 -1.37
CA LEU A 28 -1.51 -13.58 -2.17
C LEU A 28 -0.81 -13.02 -3.40
N LEU A 29 0.47 -12.61 -3.29
CA LEU A 29 1.26 -12.08 -4.40
C LEU A 29 2.74 -12.38 -4.20
N SER A 30 3.39 -12.96 -5.21
CA SER A 30 4.84 -13.00 -5.29
C SER A 30 5.38 -11.57 -5.14
N SER A 31 6.30 -11.33 -4.21
CA SER A 31 6.86 -9.99 -3.96
C SER A 31 7.49 -9.36 -5.22
N ALA A 32 7.88 -10.17 -6.20
CA ALA A 32 8.37 -9.75 -7.52
C ALA A 32 7.27 -9.19 -8.45
N GLU A 33 5.99 -9.47 -8.18
CA GLU A 33 4.84 -9.14 -9.03
C GLU A 33 3.92 -8.09 -8.39
N THR A 34 4.52 -7.13 -7.69
CA THR A 34 3.79 -6.04 -7.02
C THR A 34 4.18 -4.67 -7.55
N ARG A 35 3.27 -3.71 -7.48
CA ARG A 35 3.49 -2.29 -7.78
C ARG A 35 2.74 -1.40 -6.80
N LEU A 36 3.15 -0.13 -6.69
CA LEU A 36 2.30 0.90 -6.09
C LEU A 36 1.32 1.39 -7.16
N ALA A 37 0.04 1.12 -6.95
CA ALA A 37 -1.06 1.60 -7.79
C ALA A 37 -1.84 2.70 -7.05
N PRO A 38 -2.48 3.66 -7.76
CA PRO A 38 -3.35 4.63 -7.10
C PRO A 38 -4.40 3.92 -6.23
N LEU A 39 -4.56 4.37 -4.99
CA LEU A 39 -5.60 3.86 -4.11
C LEU A 39 -6.96 4.35 -4.64
N PRO A 40 -7.93 3.46 -4.86
CA PRO A 40 -9.29 3.86 -5.23
C PRO A 40 -9.93 4.72 -4.13
N ASP A 41 -10.69 5.75 -4.54
CA ASP A 41 -11.32 6.68 -3.61
C ASP A 41 -12.26 5.96 -2.62
N ASP A 42 -12.99 4.94 -3.09
CA ASP A 42 -13.87 4.13 -2.23
C ASP A 42 -13.09 3.42 -1.11
N MET A 43 -11.87 2.93 -1.40
CA MET A 43 -11.02 2.32 -0.37
C MET A 43 -10.48 3.37 0.60
N MET A 44 -10.20 4.58 0.13
CA MET A 44 -9.79 5.68 1.00
C MET A 44 -10.90 6.07 1.98
N ILE A 45 -12.16 6.07 1.52
CA ILE A 45 -13.33 6.29 2.37
C ILE A 45 -13.39 5.22 3.47
N LEU A 46 -13.25 3.94 3.11
CA LEU A 46 -13.24 2.83 4.07
C LEU A 46 -12.11 2.95 5.11
N LEU A 47 -10.89 3.28 4.67
CA LEU A 47 -9.77 3.50 5.57
C LEU A 47 -10.04 4.67 6.51
N SER A 48 -10.51 5.81 5.98
CA SER A 48 -10.80 7.00 6.79
C SER A 48 -11.94 6.80 7.79
N ALA A 49 -12.82 5.83 7.56
CA ALA A 49 -13.89 5.46 8.48
C ALA A 49 -13.41 4.52 9.61
N SER A 50 -12.20 3.95 9.50
CA SER A 50 -11.63 3.13 10.57
C SER A 50 -11.23 4.00 11.76
N PRO A 51 -11.58 3.62 13.00
CA PRO A 51 -11.19 4.36 14.20
C PRO A 51 -9.67 4.40 14.42
N ASP A 52 -8.95 3.42 13.85
CA ASP A 52 -7.50 3.30 13.97
C ASP A 52 -6.75 4.06 12.86
N PHE A 53 -7.47 4.67 11.92
CA PHE A 53 -6.85 5.41 10.83
C PHE A 53 -6.19 6.69 11.34
N GLN A 54 -4.91 6.83 11.01
CA GLN A 54 -4.17 8.08 11.17
C GLN A 54 -3.86 8.65 9.78
N PRO A 55 -4.05 9.97 9.55
CA PRO A 55 -3.66 10.61 8.31
C PRO A 55 -2.19 10.34 7.98
N LEU A 56 -1.93 10.05 6.70
CA LEU A 56 -0.57 9.83 6.21
C LEU A 56 0.08 11.16 5.81
N ASP A 57 1.29 11.38 6.31
CA ASP A 57 2.12 12.49 5.88
C ASP A 57 2.72 12.22 4.49
N PRO A 58 2.71 13.20 3.56
CA PRO A 58 3.31 13.02 2.25
C PRO A 58 4.80 12.68 2.35
N GLY A 59 5.22 11.62 1.67
CA GLY A 59 6.62 11.20 1.66
C GLY A 59 7.10 10.45 2.90
N ALA A 60 6.24 10.24 3.90
CA ALA A 60 6.58 9.43 5.08
C ALA A 60 6.63 7.93 4.76
N SER A 61 7.08 7.12 5.72
CA SER A 61 7.11 5.66 5.55
C SER A 61 5.73 5.09 5.22
N PRO A 62 5.62 4.09 4.32
CA PRO A 62 4.36 3.39 4.06
C PRO A 62 3.78 2.77 5.33
N THR A 63 2.47 2.84 5.45
CA THR A 63 1.74 2.36 6.62
C THR A 63 0.94 1.11 6.28
N TRP A 64 0.93 0.17 7.21
CA TRP A 64 0.18 -1.08 7.12
C TRP A 64 -1.18 -0.91 7.78
N PHE A 65 -2.23 -1.20 7.01
CA PHE A 65 -3.59 -1.17 7.48
C PHE A 65 -4.17 -2.57 7.43
N GLN A 66 -4.79 -3.00 8.53
CA GLN A 66 -5.63 -4.18 8.54
C GLN A 66 -7.08 -3.72 8.36
N VAL A 67 -7.73 -4.18 7.31
CA VAL A 67 -9.15 -3.93 7.06
C VAL A 67 -9.92 -5.23 7.21
N ALA A 68 -11.04 -5.16 7.93
CA ALA A 68 -11.99 -6.25 7.97
C ALA A 68 -12.60 -6.46 6.58
N ALA A 69 -12.58 -7.69 6.10
CA ALA A 69 -13.25 -8.14 4.89
C ALA A 69 -14.43 -9.06 5.26
N GLU A 70 -15.28 -9.40 4.28
CA GLU A 70 -16.45 -10.27 4.53
C GLU A 70 -16.04 -11.66 5.06
N GLU A 71 -16.86 -12.20 5.96
CA GLU A 71 -16.74 -13.54 6.55
C GLU A 71 -15.38 -13.80 7.23
N ASP A 72 -15.12 -13.16 8.38
CA ASP A 72 -13.96 -13.39 9.27
C ASP A 72 -12.58 -13.31 8.59
N ARG A 73 -12.51 -12.68 7.42
CA ARG A 73 -11.26 -12.44 6.70
C ARG A 73 -10.76 -11.03 6.99
N SER A 74 -9.45 -10.89 7.20
CA SER A 74 -8.78 -9.60 7.26
C SER A 74 -7.89 -9.44 6.03
N ALA A 75 -7.99 -8.30 5.35
CA ALA A 75 -7.06 -7.92 4.30
C ALA A 75 -6.03 -6.94 4.85
N GLU A 76 -4.76 -7.14 4.48
CA GLU A 76 -3.67 -6.24 4.82
C GLU A 76 -3.35 -5.36 3.61
N LEU A 77 -3.30 -4.06 3.83
CA LEU A 77 -3.00 -3.06 2.80
C LEU A 77 -1.77 -2.27 3.21
N VAL A 78 -0.87 -2.04 2.26
CA VAL A 78 0.26 -1.12 2.44
C VAL A 78 -0.05 0.14 1.67
N VAL A 79 -0.26 1.24 2.39
CA VAL A 79 -0.65 2.53 1.81
C VAL A 79 0.46 3.56 2.01
N TYR A 80 0.70 4.33 0.97
CA TYR A 80 1.69 5.41 0.92
C TYR A 80 1.05 6.67 0.36
N ARG A 81 1.32 7.82 0.96
CA ARG A 81 0.96 9.12 0.39
C ARG A 81 2.17 9.73 -0.29
N ALA A 82 2.09 9.88 -1.60
CA ALA A 82 3.17 10.42 -2.39
C ALA A 82 3.36 11.91 -2.14
N ARG A 83 4.62 12.34 -2.06
CA ARG A 83 5.02 13.74 -1.95
C ARG A 83 4.89 14.47 -3.28
N THR A 84 5.14 13.79 -4.40
CA THR A 84 5.15 14.44 -5.73
C THR A 84 3.76 14.95 -6.16
N ASP A 85 2.68 14.25 -5.81
CA ASP A 85 1.32 14.59 -6.26
C ASP A 85 0.26 14.60 -5.16
N ASP A 86 0.65 14.43 -3.90
CA ASP A 86 -0.22 14.35 -2.72
C ASP A 86 -1.26 13.21 -2.73
N ARG A 87 -1.14 12.24 -3.67
CA ARG A 87 -2.10 11.14 -3.80
C ARG A 87 -1.72 9.91 -2.99
N HIS A 88 -2.73 9.10 -2.68
CA HIS A 88 -2.54 7.82 -2.00
C HIS A 88 -2.31 6.69 -3.01
N TYR A 89 -1.40 5.80 -2.66
CA TYR A 89 -1.01 4.63 -3.42
C TYR A 89 -1.05 3.40 -2.52
N VAL A 90 -1.40 2.26 -3.08
CA VAL A 90 -1.48 0.98 -2.40
C VAL A 90 -0.63 -0.06 -3.12
N VAL A 91 0.00 -0.96 -2.37
CA VAL A 91 0.66 -2.12 -2.96
C VAL A 91 -0.38 -3.05 -3.56
N ALA A 92 -0.25 -3.32 -4.85
CA ALA A 92 -1.19 -4.11 -5.63
C ALA A 92 -0.44 -5.07 -6.55
N PRO A 93 -1.10 -6.13 -7.06
CA PRO A 93 -0.55 -6.98 -8.11
C PRO A 93 -0.13 -6.17 -9.34
N SER A 94 0.95 -6.61 -9.99
CA SER A 94 1.37 -6.08 -11.30
C SER A 94 0.46 -6.56 -12.44
N SER A 95 -0.27 -7.67 -12.25
CA SER A 95 -1.24 -8.24 -13.19
C SER A 95 -2.63 -8.38 -12.54
N PRO A 96 -3.73 -8.01 -13.23
CA PRO A 96 -5.09 -8.15 -12.71
C PRO A 96 -5.56 -9.60 -12.62
#